data_AF-A0A645DNM8-F1
#
_entry.id   AF-A0A645DNM8-F1
#
_cell.length_a   1.000
_cell.length_b   1.000
_cell.length_c   1.000
_cell.angle_alpha   90.00
_cell.angle_beta   90.00
_cell.angle_gamma   90.00
#
_symmetry.space_group_name_H-M   'P 1'
#
loop_
_entity.id
_entity.type
_entity.pdbx_description
1 polymer ?
#
loop_
_entity_poly.entity_id
_entity_poly.type
_entity_poly.pdbx_seq_one_letter_code
_entity_poly.pdbx_strand_id
1 'polypeptide(L)'
;MNWKHRILFSMLALTVSAILAGCVGYDNNYLRPEDFAAYLERDGVKVEGTRSLPGDPFKASGGCAVMVAGSEIGVYKYDRSAAVQEKRINRISEKGRTYIQGIPFPVEVRGSFMFLGLEKHPEKRKILEVVDKFY
;
A
#
# COMPACT_ATOMS: atom_id res chain seq x y z
N MET A 1 -27.15 -43.71 19.15
CA MET A 1 -26.36 -42.82 18.25
C MET A 1 -24.95 -42.71 18.83
N ASN A 2 -23.98 -43.37 18.20
CA ASN A 2 -22.70 -43.75 18.81
C ASN A 2 -21.80 -42.55 19.16
N TRP A 3 -21.29 -42.51 20.39
CA TRP A 3 -20.34 -41.51 20.93
C TRP A 3 -19.17 -41.23 19.99
N LYS A 4 -18.68 -42.26 19.29
CA LYS A 4 -17.59 -42.17 18.30
C LYS A 4 -17.89 -41.22 17.14
N HIS A 5 -19.16 -41.02 16.76
CA HIS A 5 -19.55 -40.07 15.70
C HIS A 5 -19.59 -38.63 16.18
N ARG A 6 -19.82 -38.39 17.49
CA ARG A 6 -19.76 -37.04 18.06
C ARG A 6 -18.33 -36.51 18.11
N ILE A 7 -17.35 -37.36 18.44
CA ILE A 7 -15.93 -36.99 18.52
C ILE A 7 -15.35 -36.71 17.12
N LEU A 8 -15.73 -37.50 16.11
CA LEU A 8 -15.26 -37.29 14.73
C LEU A 8 -15.77 -35.97 14.13
N PHE A 9 -17.02 -35.58 14.43
CA PHE A 9 -17.58 -34.31 13.98
C PHE A 9 -16.95 -33.09 14.68
N SER A 10 -16.58 -33.22 15.96
CA SER A 10 -15.92 -32.14 16.71
C SER A 10 -14.49 -31.87 16.26
N MET A 11 -13.74 -32.91 15.83
CA MET A 11 -12.38 -32.74 15.30
C MET A 11 -12.36 -32.12 13.90
N LEU A 12 -13.37 -32.36 13.07
CA LEU A 12 -13.45 -31.78 11.73
C LEU A 12 -13.84 -30.29 11.75
N ALA A 13 -14.62 -29.85 12.74
CA ALA A 13 -15.00 -28.45 12.91
C ALA A 13 -13.82 -27.56 13.36
N LEU A 14 -12.86 -28.12 14.11
CA LEU A 14 -11.73 -27.36 14.67
C LEU A 14 -10.62 -27.10 13.63
N THR A 15 -10.50 -27.93 12.58
CA THR A 15 -9.51 -27.75 11.51
C THR A 15 -9.98 -26.78 10.42
N VAL A 16 -11.28 -26.55 10.24
CA VAL A 16 -11.81 -25.61 9.24
C VAL A 16 -11.73 -24.15 9.69
N SER A 17 -11.74 -23.88 11.00
CA SER A 17 -11.66 -22.49 11.54
C SER A 17 -10.26 -21.87 11.48
N ALA A 18 -9.20 -22.62 11.13
CA ALA A 18 -7.84 -22.10 11.09
C ALA A 18 -7.48 -21.35 9.78
N ILE A 19 -8.34 -21.36 8.76
CA ILE A 19 -8.03 -20.77 7.44
C ILE A 19 -8.53 -19.31 7.32
N LEU A 20 -9.28 -18.78 8.29
CA LEU A 20 -9.92 -17.45 8.17
C LEU A 20 -9.27 -16.33 8.99
N ALA A 21 -8.17 -16.56 9.69
CA ALA A 21 -7.55 -15.55 10.58
C ALA A 21 -6.25 -14.92 10.04
N GLY A 22 -6.02 -15.02 8.72
CA GLY A 22 -4.87 -14.41 8.06
C GLY A 22 -5.31 -13.54 6.91
N CYS A 23 -6.09 -12.47 7.16
CA CYS A 23 -6.03 -11.33 6.26
C CYS A 23 -4.58 -10.87 6.28
N VAL A 24 -3.80 -11.28 5.27
CA VAL A 24 -2.43 -10.83 5.04
C VAL A 24 -2.51 -9.31 4.93
N GLY A 25 -2.26 -8.63 6.05
CA GLY A 25 -1.95 -7.22 6.01
C GLY A 25 -0.67 -7.12 5.19
N TYR A 26 -0.70 -6.34 4.11
CA TYR A 26 0.52 -5.92 3.43
C TYR A 26 1.33 -5.10 4.45
N ASP A 27 2.24 -5.78 5.16
CA ASP A 27 3.18 -5.17 6.08
C ASP A 27 4.47 -4.89 5.33
N ASN A 28 4.54 -3.65 4.86
CA ASN A 28 5.71 -3.08 4.21
C ASN A 28 6.22 -1.87 5.01
N ASN A 29 5.87 -1.77 6.30
CA ASN A 29 6.19 -0.61 7.13
C ASN A 29 7.70 -0.44 7.37
N TYR A 30 8.49 -1.48 7.09
CA TYR A 30 9.95 -1.45 7.14
C TYR A 30 10.59 -0.70 5.96
N LEU A 31 9.88 -0.55 4.83
CA LEU A 31 10.36 0.18 3.66
C LEU A 31 10.34 1.70 3.88
N ARG A 32 11.08 2.43 3.05
CA ARG A 32 11.09 3.90 2.97
C ARG A 32 10.51 4.35 1.63
N PRO A 33 9.96 5.58 1.53
CA PRO A 33 9.44 6.11 0.27
C PRO A 33 10.44 6.05 -0.90
N GLU A 34 11.73 6.26 -0.62
CA GLU A 34 12.81 6.25 -1.62
C GLU A 34 13.06 4.87 -2.22
N ASP A 35 12.75 3.80 -1.48
CA ASP A 35 13.00 2.42 -1.92
C ASP A 35 12.12 2.06 -3.14
N PHE A 36 11.02 2.81 -3.37
CA PHE A 36 10.18 2.63 -4.56
C PHE A 36 10.95 2.86 -5.87
N ALA A 37 11.93 3.77 -5.88
CA ALA A 37 12.76 4.00 -7.07
C ALA A 37 13.55 2.74 -7.47
N ALA A 38 14.09 2.01 -6.50
CA ALA A 38 14.81 0.77 -6.75
C ALA A 38 13.87 -0.33 -7.28
N TYR A 39 12.62 -0.39 -6.79
CA TYR A 39 11.62 -1.32 -7.30
C TYR A 39 11.23 -1.03 -8.75
N LEU A 40 11.11 0.26 -9.11
CA LEU A 40 10.87 0.69 -10.50
C LEU A 40 12.02 0.28 -11.42
N GLU A 41 13.26 0.57 -11.04
CA GLU A 41 14.44 0.24 -11.84
C GLU A 41 14.61 -1.27 -12.03
N ARG A 42 14.38 -2.07 -10.99
CA ARG A 42 14.43 -3.54 -11.05
C ARG A 42 13.44 -4.12 -12.07
N ASP A 43 12.28 -3.48 -12.20
CA ASP A 43 11.21 -3.90 -13.10
C ASP A 43 11.28 -3.18 -14.47
N GLY A 44 12.41 -2.53 -14.78
CA GLY A 44 12.71 -1.94 -16.08
C GLY A 44 12.06 -0.57 -16.34
N VAL A 45 11.58 0.10 -15.29
CA VAL A 45 11.10 1.49 -15.37
C VAL A 45 12.25 2.43 -15.03
N LYS A 46 12.63 3.28 -15.98
CA LYS A 46 13.74 4.22 -15.80
C LYS A 46 13.35 5.33 -14.83
N VAL A 47 14.10 5.46 -13.74
CA VAL A 47 13.98 6.58 -12.79
C VAL A 47 14.94 7.70 -13.22
N GLU A 48 14.43 8.93 -13.28
CA GLU A 48 15.20 10.12 -13.65
C GLU A 48 15.77 10.83 -12.43
N GLY A 49 15.17 10.63 -11.26
CA GLY A 49 15.65 11.16 -10.00
C GLY A 49 14.65 10.98 -8.87
N THR A 50 15.12 11.27 -7.65
CA THR A 50 14.31 11.26 -6.44
C THR A 50 14.52 12.53 -5.64
N ARG A 51 13.50 12.96 -4.89
CA ARG A 51 13.57 14.13 -4.01
C ARG A 51 12.67 13.93 -2.79
N SER A 52 13.19 14.22 -1.60
CA SER A 52 12.37 14.16 -0.38
C SER A 52 11.21 15.15 -0.41
N LEU A 53 10.05 14.72 0.09
CA LEU A 53 8.84 15.52 0.23
C LEU A 53 8.41 15.57 1.71
N PRO A 54 7.89 16.71 2.18
CA PRO A 54 7.29 16.78 3.50
C PRO A 54 6.03 15.90 3.56
N GLY A 55 5.84 15.17 4.66
CA GLY A 55 4.64 14.36 4.89
C GLY A 55 3.40 15.17 5.32
N ASP A 56 3.61 16.39 5.83
CA ASP A 56 2.57 17.24 6.43
C ASP A 56 1.32 17.46 5.56
N PRO A 57 1.41 17.69 4.23
CA PRO A 57 0.24 17.90 3.38
C PRO A 57 -0.79 16.77 3.47
N PHE A 58 -0.34 15.55 3.74
CA PHE A 58 -1.19 14.36 3.87
C PHE A 58 -1.22 13.78 5.28
N LYS A 59 -0.51 14.42 6.22
CA LYS A 59 -0.23 13.89 7.57
C LYS A 59 0.44 12.51 7.53
N ALA A 60 1.25 12.29 6.50
CA ALA A 60 2.11 11.12 6.33
C ALA A 60 3.36 11.26 7.24
N SER A 61 4.05 10.16 7.52
CA SER A 61 5.31 10.17 8.28
C SER A 61 6.49 10.71 7.45
N GLY A 62 6.38 10.67 6.13
CA GLY A 62 7.35 11.23 5.19
C GLY A 62 6.92 10.95 3.75
N GLY A 63 7.64 11.52 2.79
CA GLY A 63 7.41 11.24 1.38
C GLY A 63 8.62 11.43 0.50
N CYS A 64 8.52 10.95 -0.73
CA CYS A 64 9.50 11.08 -1.79
C CYS A 64 8.79 11.28 -3.13
N ALA A 65 9.31 12.22 -3.92
CA ALA A 65 9.00 12.38 -5.33
C ALA A 65 9.93 11.47 -6.12
N VAL A 66 9.37 10.62 -6.97
CA VAL A 66 10.13 9.81 -7.94
C VAL A 66 9.78 10.29 -9.34
N MET A 67 10.78 10.72 -10.11
CA MET A 67 10.59 11.22 -11.48
C MET A 67 10.73 10.07 -12.48
N VAL A 68 9.71 9.86 -13.31
CA VAL A 68 9.68 8.83 -14.36
C VAL A 68 9.08 9.44 -15.62
N ALA A 69 9.78 9.35 -16.75
CA ALA A 69 9.33 9.87 -18.03
C ALA A 69 8.86 11.35 -17.95
N GLY A 70 9.62 12.19 -17.26
CA GLY A 70 9.31 13.61 -17.02
C GLY A 70 8.08 13.88 -16.14
N SER A 71 7.52 12.87 -15.48
CA SER A 71 6.37 12.99 -14.58
C SER A 71 6.71 12.61 -13.15
N GLU A 72 6.23 13.40 -12.18
CA GLU A 72 6.46 13.16 -10.75
C GLU A 72 5.42 12.19 -10.17
N ILE A 73 5.89 11.15 -9.48
CA ILE A 73 5.09 10.25 -8.65
C ILE A 73 5.39 10.57 -7.19
N GLY A 74 4.36 10.98 -6.44
CA GLY A 74 4.48 11.24 -5.01
C GLY A 74 4.24 9.97 -4.20
N VAL A 75 5.23 9.50 -3.46
CA VAL A 75 5.18 8.33 -2.59
C VAL A 75 5.16 8.80 -1.13
N TYR A 76 4.13 8.47 -0.38
CA TYR A 76 3.96 8.92 1.01
C TYR A 76 3.79 7.73 1.96
N LYS A 77 4.57 7.69 3.04
CA LYS A 77 4.54 6.63 4.05
C LYS A 77 3.60 6.98 5.21
N TYR A 78 2.91 5.98 5.72
CA TYR A 78 2.07 6.02 6.90
C TYR A 78 2.53 4.93 7.85
N ASP A 79 2.94 5.30 9.06
CA ASP A 79 3.35 4.33 10.06
C ASP A 79 2.14 3.55 10.60
N ARG A 80 1.96 2.31 10.13
CA ARG A 80 0.81 1.48 10.51
C ARG A 80 0.85 0.99 11.95
N SER A 81 1.98 1.13 12.65
CA SER A 81 2.03 0.84 14.10
C SER A 81 1.31 1.91 14.93
N ALA A 82 1.14 3.12 14.37
CA ALA A 82 0.40 4.20 14.99
C ALA A 82 -1.07 4.17 14.54
N ALA A 83 -2.00 3.90 15.47
CA ALA A 83 -3.43 3.74 15.19
C ALA A 83 -4.06 4.92 14.40
N VAL A 84 -3.59 6.14 14.64
CA VAL A 84 -4.07 7.35 13.91
C VAL A 84 -3.65 7.33 12.44
N GLN A 85 -2.42 6.92 12.16
CA GLN A 85 -1.86 6.79 10.81
C GLN A 85 -2.50 5.59 10.08
N GLU A 86 -2.66 4.46 10.77
CA GLU A 86 -3.33 3.27 10.22
C GLU A 86 -4.78 3.57 9.79
N LYS A 87 -5.58 4.18 10.68
CA LYS A 87 -6.95 4.57 10.37
C LYS A 87 -7.03 5.54 9.18
N ARG A 88 -6.02 6.39 9.03
CA ARG A 88 -5.93 7.37 7.95
C ARG A 88 -5.64 6.69 6.61
N ILE A 89 -4.60 5.87 6.53
CA ILE A 89 -4.23 5.20 5.27
C ILE A 89 -5.32 4.23 4.82
N ASN A 90 -5.98 3.52 5.75
CA ASN A 90 -7.13 2.66 5.44
C ASN A 90 -8.29 3.48 4.84
N ARG A 91 -8.62 4.64 5.42
CA ARG A 91 -9.66 5.52 4.85
C ARG A 91 -9.30 6.05 3.46
N ILE A 92 -8.02 6.35 3.21
CA ILE A 92 -7.55 6.79 1.89
C ILE A 92 -7.70 5.63 0.89
N SER A 93 -7.29 4.41 1.30
CA SER A 93 -7.42 3.18 0.51
C SER A 93 -8.87 2.89 0.12
N GLU A 94 -9.80 2.99 1.08
CA GLU A 94 -11.25 2.77 0.83
C GLU A 94 -11.83 3.80 -0.16
N LYS A 95 -11.31 5.03 -0.13
CA LYS A 95 -11.83 6.11 -0.98
C LYS A 95 -11.16 6.21 -2.35
N GLY A 96 -9.95 5.68 -2.51
CA GLY A 96 -9.13 5.81 -3.72
C GLY A 96 -8.73 7.26 -4.05
N ARG A 97 -8.82 8.17 -3.07
CA ARG A 97 -8.52 9.59 -3.26
C ARG A 97 -8.06 10.26 -1.98
N THR A 98 -7.21 11.26 -2.15
CA THR A 98 -6.84 12.24 -1.13
C THR A 98 -7.35 13.63 -1.52
N TYR A 99 -7.19 14.62 -0.64
CA TYR A 99 -7.65 15.99 -0.89
C TYR A 99 -6.53 16.98 -0.59
N ILE A 100 -6.28 17.89 -1.54
CA ILE A 100 -5.35 19.00 -1.39
C ILE A 100 -6.17 20.28 -1.58
N GLN A 101 -6.23 21.14 -0.56
CA GLN A 101 -7.01 22.38 -0.60
C GLN A 101 -8.49 22.16 -1.04
N GLY A 102 -9.09 21.03 -0.62
CA GLY A 102 -10.46 20.66 -0.97
C GLY A 102 -10.64 20.00 -2.35
N ILE A 103 -9.61 19.97 -3.19
CA ILE A 103 -9.64 19.34 -4.51
C ILE A 103 -9.31 17.85 -4.36
N PRO A 104 -10.12 16.92 -4.90
CA PRO A 104 -9.84 15.48 -4.83
C PRO A 104 -8.74 15.08 -5.83
N PHE A 105 -7.80 14.25 -5.38
CA PHE A 105 -6.77 13.65 -6.21
C PHE A 105 -6.84 12.13 -6.12
N PRO A 106 -6.87 11.41 -7.26
CA PRO A 106 -6.83 9.95 -7.26
C PRO A 106 -5.48 9.46 -6.73
N VAL A 107 -5.51 8.41 -5.92
CA VAL A 107 -4.32 7.79 -5.35
C VAL A 107 -4.44 6.28 -5.33
N GLU A 108 -3.30 5.61 -5.41
CA GLU A 108 -3.20 4.19 -5.11
C GLU A 108 -2.64 4.00 -3.70
N VAL A 109 -3.08 2.94 -3.01
CA VAL A 109 -2.56 2.60 -1.68
C VAL A 109 -2.10 1.15 -1.69
N ARG A 110 -0.87 0.92 -1.19
CA ARG A 110 -0.33 -0.42 -0.95
C ARG A 110 0.37 -0.48 0.39
N GLY A 111 -0.23 -1.23 1.31
CA GLY A 111 0.23 -1.34 2.70
C GLY A 111 0.32 0.04 3.36
N SER A 112 1.54 0.43 3.72
CA SER A 112 1.90 1.66 4.42
C SER A 112 2.08 2.86 3.48
N PHE A 113 1.87 2.71 2.17
CA PHE A 113 2.21 3.73 1.18
C PHE A 113 1.03 4.18 0.35
N MET A 114 0.97 5.50 0.14
CA MET A 114 0.07 6.16 -0.81
C MET A 114 0.89 6.69 -1.99
N PHE A 115 0.41 6.43 -3.20
CA PHE A 115 1.00 6.87 -4.46
C PHE A 115 0.08 7.88 -5.15
N LEU A 116 0.63 9.04 -5.47
CA LEU A 116 -0.05 10.16 -6.11
C LEU A 116 0.59 10.43 -7.48
N GLY A 117 -0.21 10.93 -8.44
CA GLY A 117 0.29 11.32 -9.76
C GLY A 117 0.23 10.22 -10.83
N LEU A 118 -0.35 9.05 -10.52
CA LEU A 118 -0.40 7.91 -11.43
C LEU A 118 -1.45 8.03 -12.55
N GLU A 119 -2.54 8.76 -12.31
CA GLU A 119 -3.73 8.71 -13.18
C GLU A 119 -3.45 9.13 -14.63
N LYS A 120 -2.61 10.15 -14.83
CA LYS A 120 -2.24 10.69 -16.14
C LYS A 120 -0.81 10.31 -16.55
N HIS A 121 -0.19 9.37 -15.84
CA HIS A 121 1.21 9.01 -16.07
C HIS A 121 1.35 8.20 -17.37
N PRO A 122 2.29 8.53 -18.28
CA PRO A 122 2.45 7.81 -19.56
C PRO A 122 2.74 6.31 -19.38
N GLU A 123 3.51 5.96 -18.35
CA GLU A 123 3.85 4.57 -18.00
C GLU A 123 2.95 3.96 -16.90
N LYS A 124 1.74 4.49 -16.67
CA LYS A 124 0.83 4.10 -15.56
C LYS A 124 0.75 2.59 -15.36
N ARG A 125 0.50 1.82 -16.42
CA ARG A 125 0.33 0.36 -16.32
C ARG A 125 1.54 -0.34 -15.70
N LYS A 126 2.75 -0.04 -16.19
CA LYS A 126 3.99 -0.65 -15.66
C LYS A 126 4.22 -0.23 -14.22
N ILE A 127 3.97 1.03 -13.90
CA ILE A 127 4.15 1.52 -12.53
C ILE A 127 3.18 0.84 -11.56
N LEU A 128 1.92 0.63 -11.96
CA LEU A 128 0.95 -0.11 -11.14
C LEU A 128 1.40 -1.55 -10.87
N GLU A 129 2.00 -2.23 -11.86
CA GLU A 129 2.59 -3.57 -11.67
C GLU A 129 3.72 -3.57 -10.62
N VAL A 130 4.46 -2.47 -10.51
CA VAL A 130 5.50 -2.29 -9.48
C VAL A 130 4.89 -1.94 -8.12
N VAL A 131 3.87 -1.08 -8.10
CA VAL A 131 3.11 -0.73 -6.89
C VAL A 131 2.55 -1.99 -6.23
N ASP A 132 1.99 -2.92 -7.01
CA ASP A 132 1.47 -4.19 -6.50
C ASP A 132 2.53 -5.10 -5.86
N LYS A 133 3.80 -4.93 -6.23
CA LYS A 133 4.94 -5.68 -5.68
C LYS A 133 5.62 -4.97 -4.52
N PHE A 134 5.22 -3.75 -4.17
CA PHE A 134 5.90 -2.93 -3.16
C PHE A 134 5.52 -3.36 -1.74
N TYR A 135 6.01 -4.53 -1.33
CA TYR A 135 5.87 -5.09 0.00
C TYR A 135 7.15 -5.80 0.46
#